data_AF-A0A0D0KD20-F1
#
_entry.id   AF-A0A0D0KD20-F1
#
_cell.length_a   1.000
_cell.length_b   1.000
_cell.length_c   1.000
_cell.angle_alpha   90.00
_cell.angle_beta   90.00
_cell.angle_gamma   90.00
#
_symmetry.space_group_name_H-M   'P 1'
#
loop_
_entity.id
_entity.type
_entity.pdbx_description
1 polymer ?
#
loop_
_entity_poly.entity_id
_entity_poly.type
_entity_poly.pdbx_seq_one_letter_code
_entity_poly.pdbx_strand_id
1 'polypeptide(L)'
;HGAPTVLHADNGAVMRSHTLIDALTERGVLTSFSRPRVSDDNPFSESLFKTIKYDLDCPDRFTSIDHARTWTAQFLNRYATEHR
;
A
#
# COMPACT_ATOMS: atom_id res chain seq x y z
N HIS A 1 12.87 -3.85 -6.49
CA HIS A 1 12.16 -5.14 -6.65
C HIS A 1 11.54 -5.19 -8.04
N GLY A 2 11.59 -6.33 -8.74
CA GLY A 2 10.99 -6.49 -10.09
C GLY A 2 9.46 -6.54 -10.05
N ALA A 3 8.82 -6.79 -11.19
CA ALA A 3 7.37 -6.95 -11.26
C ALA A 3 6.92 -8.21 -10.47
N PRO A 4 5.91 -8.11 -9.60
CA PRO A 4 5.42 -9.26 -8.84
C PRO A 4 4.62 -10.22 -9.75
N THR A 5 4.67 -11.53 -9.48
CA THR A 5 3.83 -12.50 -10.20
C THR A 5 2.35 -12.38 -9.81
N VAL A 6 2.08 -11.99 -8.56
CA VAL A 6 0.72 -11.82 -8.04
C VAL A 6 0.65 -10.50 -7.25
N LEU A 7 -0.36 -9.70 -7.52
CA LEU A 7 -0.73 -8.53 -6.73
C LEU A 7 -2.01 -8.84 -5.94
N HIS A 8 -1.90 -8.87 -4.61
CA HIS A 8 -3.06 -8.96 -3.73
C HIS A 8 -3.51 -7.55 -3.32
N ALA A 9 -4.81 -7.25 -3.47
CA ALA A 9 -5.37 -5.95 -3.18
C ALA A 9 -6.77 -6.04 -2.57
N ASP A 10 -7.26 -4.93 -2.01
CA ASP A 10 -8.60 -4.87 -1.46
C ASP A 10 -9.66 -5.03 -2.57
N ASN A 11 -10.85 -5.51 -2.21
CA ASN A 11 -11.97 -5.71 -3.14
C ASN A 11 -12.71 -4.41 -3.53
N GLY A 12 -12.02 -3.26 -3.48
CA GLY A 12 -12.59 -1.96 -3.81
C GLY A 12 -12.81 -1.80 -5.31
N ALA A 13 -13.81 -0.99 -5.70
CA ALA A 13 -14.17 -0.78 -7.11
C ALA A 13 -13.00 -0.27 -7.98
N VAL A 14 -12.10 0.55 -7.40
CA VAL A 14 -10.90 1.06 -8.10
C VAL A 14 -9.92 -0.07 -8.41
N MET A 15 -9.67 -0.95 -7.45
CA MET A 15 -8.75 -2.09 -7.58
C MET A 15 -9.26 -3.14 -8.57
N ARG A 16 -10.55 -3.10 -8.87
CA ARG A 16 -11.24 -3.98 -9.84
C ARG A 16 -11.53 -3.31 -11.18
N SER A 17 -11.04 -2.10 -11.41
CA SER A 17 -11.24 -1.43 -12.70
C SER A 17 -10.59 -2.24 -13.83
N HIS A 18 -11.28 -2.36 -14.96
CA HIS A 18 -10.77 -3.10 -16.11
C HIS A 18 -9.42 -2.56 -16.57
N THR A 19 -9.29 -1.23 -16.65
CA THR A 19 -8.04 -0.56 -17.04
C THR A 19 -6.84 -0.96 -16.18
N LEU A 20 -7.04 -1.12 -14.87
CA LEU A 20 -5.96 -1.57 -13.98
C LEU A 20 -5.63 -3.05 -14.19
N ILE A 21 -6.67 -3.91 -14.29
CA ILE A 21 -6.51 -5.35 -14.48
C ILE A 21 -5.83 -5.66 -15.83
N ASP A 22 -6.22 -4.96 -16.89
CA ASP A 22 -5.65 -5.11 -18.23
C ASP A 22 -4.15 -4.74 -18.20
N ALA A 23 -3.80 -3.59 -17.60
CA ALA A 23 -2.41 -3.15 -17.48
C ALA A 23 -1.53 -4.12 -16.65
N LEU A 24 -2.11 -4.77 -15.63
CA LEU A 24 -1.41 -5.79 -14.84
C LEU A 24 -1.23 -7.09 -15.63
N THR A 25 -2.27 -7.50 -16.35
CA THR A 25 -2.26 -8.72 -17.18
C THR A 25 -1.26 -8.61 -18.32
N GLU A 26 -1.18 -7.45 -19.00
CA GLU A 26 -0.17 -7.15 -20.03
C GLU A 26 1.27 -7.30 -19.52
N ARG A 27 1.48 -7.11 -18.21
CA ARG A 27 2.78 -7.23 -17.53
C ARG A 27 2.99 -8.62 -16.91
N GLY A 28 2.07 -9.56 -17.15
CA GLY A 28 2.13 -10.92 -16.60
C GLY A 28 1.85 -11.00 -15.09
N VAL A 29 1.20 -9.98 -14.52
CA VAL A 29 0.86 -9.92 -13.10
C VAL A 29 -0.57 -10.42 -12.90
N LEU A 30 -0.75 -11.43 -12.05
CA LEU A 30 -2.06 -11.94 -11.65
C LEU A 30 -2.65 -11.09 -10.52
N THR A 31 -3.95 -10.84 -10.53
CA THR A 31 -4.63 -10.14 -9.43
C THR A 31 -5.32 -11.11 -8.48
N SER A 32 -5.14 -10.89 -7.18
CA SER A 32 -5.88 -11.54 -6.10
C SER A 32 -6.58 -10.47 -5.26
N PHE A 33 -7.79 -10.73 -4.78
CA PHE A 33 -8.56 -9.75 -4.02
C PHE A 33 -9.04 -10.29 -2.68
N SER A 34 -9.13 -9.42 -1.69
CA SER A 34 -9.73 -9.72 -0.39
C SER A 34 -11.17 -10.24 -0.55
N ARG A 35 -11.57 -11.16 0.32
CA ARG A 35 -12.93 -11.71 0.30
C ARG A 35 -13.98 -10.61 0.58
N PRO A 36 -15.18 -10.70 -0.03
CA PRO A 36 -16.24 -9.74 0.24
C PRO A 36 -16.55 -9.66 1.74
N ARG A 37 -16.56 -8.43 2.29
CA ARG A 37 -16.83 -8.13 3.70
C ARG A 37 -15.78 -8.63 4.71
N VAL A 38 -14.55 -8.89 4.26
CA VAL A 38 -13.42 -9.24 5.12
C VAL A 38 -12.36 -8.15 4.97
N SER A 39 -12.29 -7.25 5.96
CA SER A 39 -11.40 -6.08 5.92
C SER A 39 -9.99 -6.35 6.43
N ASP A 40 -9.74 -7.57 6.94
CA ASP A 40 -8.48 -8.05 7.51
C ASP A 40 -7.74 -9.06 6.60
N ASP A 41 -8.19 -9.18 5.34
CA ASP A 41 -7.65 -10.14 4.37
C ASP A 41 -6.36 -9.62 3.68
N ASN A 42 -5.83 -8.44 4.07
CA ASN A 42 -4.63 -7.82 3.49
C ASN A 42 -3.60 -7.48 4.60
N PRO A 43 -3.04 -8.50 5.29
CA PRO A 43 -2.25 -8.31 6.50
C PRO A 43 -0.99 -7.46 6.29
N PHE A 44 -0.41 -7.50 5.08
CA PHE A 44 0.78 -6.71 4.77
C PHE A 44 0.48 -5.21 4.75
N SER A 45 -0.57 -4.81 4.00
CA SER A 45 -0.95 -3.40 3.90
C SER A 45 -1.50 -2.88 5.22
N GLU A 46 -2.28 -3.70 5.94
CA GLU A 46 -2.80 -3.35 7.26
C GLU A 46 -1.70 -3.15 8.30
N SER A 47 -0.69 -4.04 8.32
CA SER A 47 0.47 -3.88 9.20
C SER A 47 1.19 -2.56 8.92
N LEU A 48 1.43 -2.23 7.64
CA LEU A 48 2.02 -0.94 7.25
C LEU A 48 1.18 0.25 7.73
N PHE A 49 -0.13 0.25 7.47
CA PHE A 49 -1.00 1.35 7.89
C PHE A 49 -1.09 1.47 9.41
N LYS A 50 -1.04 0.34 10.13
CA LYS A 50 -0.99 0.32 11.58
C LYS A 50 0.31 0.97 12.06
N THR A 51 1.46 0.59 11.50
CA THR A 51 2.75 1.20 11.85
C THR A 51 2.75 2.70 11.61
N ILE A 52 2.20 3.18 10.49
CA ILE A 52 2.05 4.62 10.22
C ILE A 52 1.21 5.32 11.29
N LYS A 53 0.05 4.73 11.65
CA LYS A 53 -0.89 5.33 12.61
C LYS A 53 -0.32 5.46 14.02
N TYR A 54 0.62 4.58 14.39
CA TYR A 54 1.23 4.57 15.71
C TYR A 54 2.67 5.12 15.70
N ASP A 55 3.13 5.66 14.57
CA ASP A 55 4.43 6.32 14.50
C ASP A 55 4.36 7.66 15.24
N LEU A 56 5.13 7.76 16.33
CA LEU A 56 5.20 8.96 17.16
C LEU A 56 5.87 10.14 16.45
N ASP A 57 6.62 9.89 15.38
CA ASP A 57 7.25 10.92 14.54
C ASP A 57 6.29 11.44 13.45
N CYS A 58 5.07 10.90 13.37
CA CYS A 58 4.05 11.41 12.45
C CYS A 58 3.56 12.79 12.90
N PRO A 59 3.66 13.84 12.08
CA PRO A 59 3.19 15.15 12.47
C PRO A 59 1.66 15.18 12.55
N ASP A 60 1.13 15.83 13.59
CA ASP A 60 -0.31 16.04 13.76
C ASP A 60 -0.96 16.75 12.55
N ARG A 61 -0.19 17.62 11.88
CA ARG A 61 -0.61 18.34 10.67
C ARG A 61 0.57 18.54 9.72
N PHE A 62 0.34 18.30 8.44
CA PHE A 62 1.26 18.71 7.39
C PHE A 62 1.04 20.17 7.00
N THR A 63 2.14 20.90 6.81
CA THR A 63 2.14 22.32 6.45
C THR A 63 2.10 22.55 4.94
N SER A 64 2.49 21.54 4.14
CA SER A 64 2.43 21.55 2.69
C SER A 64 2.43 20.12 2.13
N ILE A 65 2.09 19.98 0.83
CA ILE A 65 2.20 18.71 0.12
C ILE A 65 3.65 18.21 0.09
N ASP A 66 4.63 19.11 -0.07
CA ASP A 66 6.05 18.73 -0.11
C ASP A 66 6.55 18.27 1.26
N HIS A 67 6.06 18.86 2.35
CA HIS A 67 6.33 18.37 3.69
C HIS A 67 5.75 16.96 3.87
N ALA A 68 4.50 16.71 3.46
CA ALA A 68 3.89 15.38 3.52
C ALA A 68 4.69 14.35 2.71
N ARG A 69 5.07 14.68 1.48
CA ARG A 69 5.90 13.80 0.62
C ARG A 69 7.25 13.47 1.26
N THR A 70 7.93 14.47 1.82
CA THR A 70 9.24 14.30 2.46
C THR A 70 9.14 13.37 3.66
N TRP A 71 8.16 13.62 4.54
CA TRP A 71 7.93 12.78 5.71
C TRP A 71 7.57 11.34 5.32
N THR A 72 6.64 11.14 4.37
CA THR A 72 6.27 9.80 3.90
C THR A 72 7.46 9.05 3.29
N ALA A 73 8.32 9.72 2.53
CA ALA A 73 9.51 9.08 1.96
C ALA A 73 10.50 8.63 3.05
N GLN A 74 10.71 9.46 4.08
CA GLN A 74 11.56 9.11 5.23
C GLN A 74 10.96 7.96 6.04
N PHE A 75 9.66 7.99 6.29
CA PHE A 75 8.92 6.91 6.93
C PHE A 75 9.12 5.59 6.18
N LEU A 76 8.85 5.57 4.86
CA LEU A 76 8.96 4.37 4.05
C LEU A 76 10.39 3.81 4.01
N ASN A 77 11.40 4.69 4.00
CA ASN A 77 12.79 4.28 4.08
C ASN A 77 13.08 3.57 5.40
N ARG A 78 12.74 4.19 6.54
CA ARG A 78 12.88 3.55 7.87
C ARG A 78 12.11 2.23 7.94
N TYR A 79 10.87 2.21 7.47
CA TYR A 79 10.06 0.99 7.42
C TYR A 79 10.76 -0.14 6.65
N ALA A 80 11.35 0.18 5.49
CA ALA A 80 12.05 -0.80 4.66
C ALA A 80 13.41 -1.26 5.24
N THR A 81 14.08 -0.45 6.05
CA THR A 81 15.44 -0.75 6.55
C THR A 81 15.49 -1.22 8.00
N GLU A 82 14.53 -0.82 8.84
CA GLU A 82 14.57 -1.02 10.29
C GLU A 82 13.53 -2.03 10.80
N HIS A 83 12.44 -2.26 10.06
CA HIS A 83 11.44 -3.27 10.39
C HIS A 83 11.72 -4.57 9.61
N ARG A 84 12.47 -5.49 10.23
CA ARG A 84 12.51 -6.91 9.84
C ARG A 84 11.77 -7.77 10.85
#